data_AF-A0A523ICC5-F1
#
_entry.id   AF-A0A523ICC5-F1
#
_cell.length_a   1.000
_cell.length_b   1.000
_cell.length_c   1.000
_cell.angle_alpha   90.00
_cell.angle_beta   90.00
_cell.angle_gamma   90.00
#
_symmetry.space_group_name_H-M   'P 1'
#
loop_
_entity.id
_entity.type
_entity.pdbx_description
1 polymer ?
#
loop_
_entity_poly.entity_id
_entity_poly.type
_entity_poly.pdbx_seq_one_letter_code
_entity_poly.pdbx_strand_id
1 'polypeptide(L)' 'MKGGVLSNILEAVGNTPLVKLSRLTKGLKADVLAKVEFFNPGGSVKDRIAFSIIDAAEKDGSLKPGGT' A
#
# COMPACT_ATOMS: atom_id res chain seq x y z
N MET A 1 9.87 -4.47 -8.85
CA MET A 1 9.45 -5.24 -7.66
C MET A 1 10.62 -5.22 -6.69
N LYS A 2 10.41 -5.03 -5.38
CA LYS A 2 11.48 -5.30 -4.40
C LYS A 2 11.88 -6.76 -4.59
N GLY A 3 13.06 -7.00 -5.17
CA GLY A 3 13.59 -8.34 -5.37
C GLY A 3 14.32 -8.77 -4.10
N GLY A 4 13.98 -9.93 -3.56
CA GLY A 4 14.57 -10.46 -2.32
C GLY A 4 13.53 -11.07 -1.38
N VAL A 5 14.01 -11.74 -0.33
CA VAL A 5 13.18 -12.22 0.77
C VAL A 5 12.89 -11.03 1.69
N LEU A 6 11.61 -10.77 1.98
CA LEU A 6 11.18 -9.72 2.90
C LEU A 6 11.35 -10.16 4.36
N SER A 7 11.77 -9.26 5.24
CA SER A 7 11.98 -9.58 6.66
C SER A 7 10.67 -9.83 7.40
N ASN A 8 9.59 -9.17 6.97
CA ASN A 8 8.24 -9.33 7.48
C ASN A 8 7.20 -8.83 6.46
N ILE A 9 5.92 -9.03 6.77
CA ILE A 9 4.81 -8.67 5.87
C ILE A 9 4.64 -7.16 5.68
N LEU A 10 5.06 -6.33 6.64
CA LEU A 10 4.91 -4.87 6.55
C LEU A 10 5.79 -4.29 5.43
N GLU A 11 6.92 -4.93 5.11
CA GLU A 11 7.78 -4.53 4.00
C GLU A 11 7.12 -4.71 2.62
N ALA A 12 6.05 -5.53 2.54
CA ALA A 12 5.23 -5.75 1.35
C ALA A 12 4.16 -4.65 1.14
N VAL A 13 3.95 -3.75 2.09
CA VAL A 13 3.03 -2.62 1.94
C VAL A 13 3.59 -1.64 0.90
N GLY A 14 2.72 -1.21 -0.01
CA GLY A 14 3.03 -0.29 -1.09
C GLY A 14 3.52 -0.97 -2.36
N ASN A 15 4.15 -0.20 -3.26
CA ASN A 15 4.60 -0.66 -4.58
C ASN A 15 3.54 -1.42 -5.41
N THR A 16 2.27 -1.14 -5.14
CA THR A 16 1.11 -1.69 -5.86
C THR A 16 1.14 -1.27 -7.32
N PRO A 17 0.62 -2.09 -8.24
CA PRO A 17 0.73 -1.82 -9.67
C PRO A 17 -0.13 -0.63 -10.11
N LEU A 18 0.32 0.04 -11.16
CA LEU A 18 -0.52 0.88 -12.03
C LEU A 18 -0.97 0.04 -13.22
N VAL A 19 -2.26 -0.05 -13.47
CA VAL A 19 -2.85 -0.88 -14.52
C VAL A 19 -3.68 -0.01 -15.46
N LYS A 20 -3.43 -0.11 -16.77
CA LYS A 20 -4.17 0.64 -17.80
C LYS A 20 -5.57 0.06 -18.01
N LEU A 21 -6.60 0.90 -18.02
CA LEU A 21 -8.01 0.48 -18.20
C LEU A 21 -8.45 0.41 -19.68
N SER A 22 -7.73 -0.35 -20.51
CA SER A 22 -7.85 -0.32 -21.97
C SER A 22 -9.26 -0.47 -22.55
N ARG A 23 -10.10 -1.35 -22.00
CA ARG A 23 -11.44 -1.63 -22.53
C ARG A 23 -12.48 -0.57 -22.14
N LEU A 24 -12.45 -0.11 -20.90
CA LEU A 24 -13.44 0.82 -20.35
C LEU A 24 -13.23 2.24 -20.88
N THR A 25 -12.02 2.58 -21.31
CA THR A 25 -11.65 3.95 -21.69
C THR A 25 -11.33 4.08 -23.17
N LYS A 26 -11.85 3.16 -24.00
CA LYS A 26 -11.68 3.20 -25.45
C LYS A 26 -12.26 4.50 -26.03
N GLY A 27 -11.48 5.20 -26.85
CA GLY A 27 -11.88 6.45 -27.52
C GLY A 27 -11.58 7.73 -26.73
N LEU A 28 -11.15 7.63 -25.47
CA LEU A 28 -10.62 8.79 -24.75
C LEU A 28 -9.24 9.16 -25.31
N LYS A 29 -8.97 10.48 -25.36
CA LYS A 29 -7.65 11.02 -25.76
C LYS A 29 -6.61 10.94 -24.63
N ALA A 30 -7.00 10.47 -23.44
CA ALA A 30 -6.16 10.40 -22.26
C ALA A 30 -6.02 8.97 -21.76
N ASP A 31 -4.87 8.69 -21.14
CA ASP A 31 -4.63 7.42 -20.45
C ASP A 31 -5.29 7.43 -19.07
N VAL A 32 -6.11 6.41 -18.81
CA VAL A 32 -6.70 6.18 -17.50
C VAL A 32 -6.04 4.95 -16.87
N LEU A 33 -5.40 5.18 -15.72
CA LEU A 33 -4.66 4.18 -14.98
C LEU A 33 -5.33 3.94 -13.63
N ALA A 34 -5.52 2.67 -13.27
CA ALA A 34 -5.93 2.26 -11.94
C ALA A 34 -4.70 2.02 -11.07
N LYS A 35 -4.63 2.69 -9.92
CA LYS A 35 -3.67 2.37 -8.85
C LYS A 35 -4.29 1.29 -7.96
N VAL A 36 -3.78 0.07 -8.06
CA VAL A 36 -4.50 -1.12 -7.58
C VAL A 36 -4.12 -1.47 -6.15
N GLU A 37 -4.67 -0.72 -5.19
CA GLU A 37 -4.30 -0.79 -3.77
C GLU A 37 -4.76 -2.04 -3.02
N PHE A 38 -5.62 -2.88 -3.58
CA PHE A 38 -5.99 -4.14 -2.94
C PHE A 38 -4.87 -5.19 -2.96
N PHE A 39 -3.77 -4.93 -3.69
CA PHE A 39 -2.57 -5.78 -3.67
C PHE A 39 -1.67 -5.53 -2.45
N ASN A 40 -1.96 -4.55 -1.60
CA ASN A 40 -1.31 -4.51 -0.29
C ASN A 40 -1.73 -5.76 0.53
N PRO A 41 -0.90 -6.24 1.47
CA PRO A 41 -1.09 -7.54 2.14
C PRO A 41 -2.38 -7.67 2.98
N GLY A 42 -2.87 -6.59 3.57
CA GLY A 42 -4.16 -6.47 4.27
C GLY A 42 -5.34 -6.19 3.33
N GLY A 43 -5.11 -6.17 2.01
CA GLY A 43 -6.16 -6.15 0.99
C GLY A 43 -6.73 -4.77 0.68
N SER A 44 -6.17 -3.69 1.21
CA SER A 44 -6.67 -2.34 0.92
C SER A 44 -5.60 -1.25 1.02
N VAL A 45 -5.98 -0.04 0.60
CA VAL A 45 -5.14 1.17 0.76
C VAL A 45 -4.82 1.49 2.23
N LYS A 46 -5.61 0.96 3.18
CA LYS A 46 -5.49 1.29 4.60
C LYS A 46 -4.20 0.76 5.21
N ASP A 47 -3.59 -0.27 4.64
CA ASP A 47 -2.31 -0.80 5.11
C ASP A 47 -1.22 0.28 5.18
N ARG A 48 -1.23 1.22 4.23
CA ARG A 48 -0.26 2.34 4.18
C ARG A 48 -0.39 3.25 5.39
N ILE A 49 -1.61 3.68 5.69
CA ILE A 49 -1.85 4.66 6.75
C ILE A 49 -1.81 3.98 8.12
N ALA A 50 -2.29 2.73 8.23
CA ALA A 50 -2.16 1.94 9.45
C ALA A 50 -0.69 1.77 9.84
N PHE A 51 0.17 1.38 8.89
CA PHE A 51 1.62 1.31 9.13
C PHE A 51 2.18 2.66 9.57
N SER A 52 1.85 3.74 8.86
CA SER A 52 2.41 5.07 9.14
C SER A 52 1.99 5.64 10.50
N ILE A 53 0.74 5.42 10.92
CA ILE A 53 0.23 5.87 12.22
C ILE A 53 0.93 5.12 13.36
N ILE A 54 1.04 3.79 13.25
CA ILE A 54 1.66 2.96 14.29
C ILE A 54 3.17 3.25 14.38
N ASP A 55 3.89 3.31 13.26
CA ASP A 55 5.32 3.64 13.23
C ASP A 55 5.60 5.02 13.83
N ALA A 56 4.75 6.02 13.58
CA ALA A 56 4.87 7.33 14.20
C ALA A 56 4.64 7.28 15.72
N ALA A 57 3.59 6.59 16.16
CA ALA A 57 3.24 6.46 17.58
C ALA A 57 4.28 5.66 18.39
N GLU A 58 4.90 4.66 17.79
CA GLU A 58 6.01 3.92 18.42
C GLU A 58 7.27 4.80 18.51
N LYS A 59 7.56 5.61 17.48
CA LYS A 59 8.73 6.51 17.46
C LYS A 59 8.62 7.67 18.43
N ASP A 60 7.44 8.25 18.60
CA ASP A 60 7.21 9.35 19.54
C ASP A 60 6.92 8.87 20.98
N GLY A 61 6.78 7.56 21.18
CA GLY A 61 6.58 6.92 22.47
C GLY A 61 5.14 7.00 22.99
N SER A 62 4.19 7.50 22.20
CA SER A 62 2.76 7.48 22.54
C SER A 62 2.17 6.07 22.53
N LEU A 63 2.72 5.17 21.70
CA LEU A 63 2.39 3.75 21.69
C LEU A 63 3.56 2.92 22.24
N LYS A 64 3.26 2.05 23.21
CA LYS A 64 4.23 1.15 23.86
C LYS A 64 3.94 -0.31 23.50
N PRO A 65 4.91 -1.22 23.60
CA PRO A 65 4.67 -2.66 23.43
C PRO A 65 3.52 -3.15 24.32
N GLY A 66 2.55 -3.83 23.72
CA GLY A 66 1.33 -4.30 24.41
C GLY A 66 0.28 -3.22 24.70
N GLY A 67 0.49 -1.99 24.23
CA GLY A 67 -0.51 -0.92 24.30
C GLY A 67 -1.76 -1.24 23.48
N THR A 68 -2.90 -0.71 23.91
CA THR A 68 -4.18 -0.74 23.17
C THR A 68 -4.60 0.68 22.85
#